data_AF-A0A1S8TUP5-F1
#
_entry.id   AF-A0A1S8TUP5-F1
#
_cell.length_a   1.000
_cell.length_b   1.000
_cell.length_c   1.000
_cell.angle_alpha   90.00
_cell.angle_beta   90.00
_cell.angle_gamma   90.00
#
_symmetry.space_group_name_H-M   'P 1'
#
loop_
_entity.id
_entity.type
_entity.pdbx_description
1 polymer ?
#
loop_
_entity_poly.entity_id
_entity_poly.type
_entity_poly.pdbx_seq_one_letter_code
_entity_poly.pdbx_strand_id
1 'polypeptide(L)'
;MTDYYELLGVDKNASKEEIKEAYEKQVKNIKEEVVNEKRLKQFLKTFDEAYEALNSMEKNILKDENATLIINPQEVQKELEDNNKSPNYLNVNDYKRKDRRAGGRNETFTKDGVLKKEDKKNKLNGEKEKKGRSQKIAEKKSKNNNKSVLNLLMLPFKILALPVIAVLSVIILLLQIINIISWIATKILIVGSISAGAIHLYQVKLGQPINYNILILAGLVLLTSFFLPYILKFVLKILQKINDTLKGFVRGK
;
A
#
# COMPACT_ATOMS: atom_id res chain seq x y z
N MET A 1 0.11 -27.81 -16.62
CA MET A 1 0.57 -26.83 -17.63
C MET A 1 -0.67 -26.37 -18.37
N THR A 2 -0.93 -25.08 -18.41
CA THR A 2 -2.07 -24.53 -19.17
C THR A 2 -1.70 -24.56 -20.64
N ASP A 3 -2.48 -25.27 -21.48
CA ASP A 3 -2.25 -25.30 -22.92
C ASP A 3 -2.84 -24.02 -23.52
N TYR A 4 -2.00 -23.01 -23.74
CA TYR A 4 -2.41 -21.70 -24.23
C TYR A 4 -2.94 -21.74 -25.68
N TYR A 5 -2.53 -22.75 -26.47
CA TYR A 5 -3.06 -22.99 -27.81
C TYR A 5 -4.50 -23.50 -27.76
N GLU A 6 -4.78 -24.46 -26.87
CA GLU A 6 -6.14 -24.98 -26.65
C GLU A 6 -7.08 -23.89 -26.11
N LEU A 7 -6.56 -23.01 -25.24
CA LEU A 7 -7.32 -21.91 -24.66
C LEU A 7 -7.75 -20.85 -25.68
N LEU A 8 -6.93 -20.56 -26.69
CA LEU A 8 -7.30 -19.69 -27.80
C LEU A 8 -8.04 -20.44 -28.92
N GLY A 9 -8.00 -21.77 -28.91
CA GLY A 9 -8.65 -22.64 -29.91
C GLY A 9 -7.86 -22.73 -31.21
N VAL A 10 -6.53 -22.72 -31.13
CA VAL A 10 -5.61 -22.74 -32.28
C VAL A 10 -4.72 -23.97 -32.23
N ASP A 11 -4.19 -24.39 -33.39
CA ASP A 11 -3.21 -25.46 -33.47
C ASP A 11 -1.87 -25.04 -32.81
N LYS A 12 -1.09 -26.00 -32.33
CA LYS A 12 0.23 -25.76 -31.73
C LYS A 12 1.24 -25.17 -32.72
N ASN A 13 1.00 -25.37 -34.02
CA ASN A 13 1.79 -24.82 -35.12
C ASN A 13 1.13 -23.60 -35.78
N ALA A 14 0.10 -23.01 -35.17
CA ALA A 14 -0.60 -21.85 -35.73
C ALA A 14 0.35 -20.65 -35.87
N SER A 15 0.23 -19.93 -36.98
CA SER A 15 1.01 -18.73 -37.25
C SER A 15 0.59 -17.56 -36.34
N LYS A 16 1.47 -16.57 -36.21
CA LYS A 16 1.18 -15.35 -35.42
C LYS A 16 -0.10 -14.62 -35.86
N GLU A 17 -0.40 -14.64 -37.15
CA GLU A 17 -1.62 -14.04 -37.70
C GLU A 17 -2.85 -14.83 -37.25
N GLU A 18 -2.81 -16.16 -37.31
CA GLU A 18 -3.89 -17.04 -36.84
C GLU A 18 -4.10 -16.94 -35.32
N ILE A 19 -3.03 -16.84 -34.52
CA ILE A 19 -3.10 -16.65 -33.07
C ILE A 19 -3.77 -15.32 -32.73
N LYS A 20 -3.44 -14.26 -33.48
CA LYS A 20 -4.04 -12.92 -33.30
C LYS A 20 -5.52 -12.91 -33.70
N GLU A 21 -5.86 -13.50 -34.84
CA GLU A 21 -7.25 -13.59 -35.30
C GLU A 21 -8.11 -14.41 -34.33
N ALA A 22 -7.59 -15.52 -33.82
CA ALA A 22 -8.28 -16.34 -32.82
C ALA A 22 -8.51 -15.59 -31.52
N TYR A 23 -7.52 -14.85 -31.03
CA TYR A 23 -7.66 -13.99 -29.86
C TYR A 23 -8.75 -12.91 -30.06
N GLU A 24 -8.74 -12.19 -31.18
CA GLU A 24 -9.74 -11.16 -31.47
C GLU A 24 -11.16 -11.76 -31.55
N LYS A 25 -11.29 -12.95 -32.13
CA LYS A 25 -12.56 -13.70 -32.22
C LYS A 25 -13.07 -14.12 -30.84
N GLN A 26 -12.22 -14.66 -29.97
CA GLN A 26 -12.61 -15.07 -28.61
C GLN A 26 -13.04 -13.88 -27.76
N VAL A 27 -12.29 -12.78 -27.83
CA VAL A 27 -12.61 -11.54 -27.13
C VAL A 27 -13.95 -10.95 -27.59
N LYS A 28 -14.26 -11.02 -28.89
CA LYS A 28 -15.54 -10.57 -29.43
C LYS A 28 -16.69 -11.44 -28.94
N ASN A 29 -16.57 -12.76 -29.07
CA ASN A 29 -17.60 -13.71 -28.64
C ASN A 29 -17.95 -13.55 -27.16
N ILE A 30 -16.94 -13.45 -26.30
CA ILE A 30 -17.13 -13.39 -24.85
C ILE A 30 -17.70 -12.03 -24.40
N LYS A 31 -17.44 -10.94 -25.13
CA LYS A 31 -18.10 -9.65 -24.90
C LYS A 31 -19.58 -9.67 -25.26
N GLU A 32 -19.96 -10.44 -26.27
CA GLU A 32 -21.37 -10.60 -26.68
C GLU A 32 -22.11 -11.60 -25.77
N GLU A 33 -21.41 -12.64 -25.27
CA GLU A 33 -22.00 -13.72 -24.48
C GLU A 33 -22.06 -13.42 -22.97
N VAL A 34 -21.04 -12.76 -22.41
CA VAL A 34 -20.91 -12.57 -20.95
C VAL A 34 -21.38 -11.18 -20.52
N VAL A 35 -22.62 -11.11 -20.04
CA VAL A 35 -23.23 -9.87 -19.51
C VAL A 35 -22.62 -9.42 -18.17
N ASN A 36 -22.02 -10.34 -17.40
CA ASN A 36 -21.46 -10.04 -16.08
C ASN A 36 -20.03 -9.50 -16.18
N GLU A 37 -19.83 -8.23 -15.85
CA GLU A 37 -18.55 -7.52 -15.91
C GLU A 37 -17.40 -8.21 -15.17
N LYS A 38 -17.66 -8.84 -14.01
CA LYS A 38 -16.60 -9.51 -13.22
C LYS A 38 -16.12 -10.78 -13.90
N ARG A 39 -17.03 -11.56 -14.49
CA ARG A 39 -16.69 -12.76 -15.24
C ARG A 39 -16.03 -12.42 -16.56
N LEU A 40 -16.57 -11.43 -17.27
CA LEU A 40 -15.99 -10.90 -18.51
C LEU A 40 -14.52 -10.50 -18.31
N LYS A 41 -14.23 -9.73 -17.25
CA LYS A 41 -12.85 -9.32 -16.93
C LYS A 41 -11.92 -10.50 -16.63
N GLN A 42 -12.43 -11.57 -16.01
CA GLN A 42 -11.64 -12.77 -15.75
C GLN A 42 -11.31 -13.51 -17.04
N PHE A 43 -12.30 -13.73 -17.91
CA PHE A 43 -12.08 -14.38 -19.20
C PHE A 43 -11.13 -13.59 -20.10
N LEU A 44 -11.33 -12.27 -20.21
CA LEU A 44 -10.44 -11.41 -20.99
C LEU A 44 -9.00 -11.50 -20.48
N LYS A 45 -8.80 -11.42 -19.16
CA LYS A 45 -7.46 -11.56 -18.57
C LYS A 45 -6.81 -12.91 -18.93
N THR A 46 -7.59 -13.99 -18.94
CA THR A 46 -7.07 -15.32 -19.27
C THR A 46 -6.68 -15.43 -20.76
N PHE A 47 -7.44 -14.81 -21.67
CA PHE A 47 -7.08 -14.75 -23.09
C PHE A 47 -5.89 -13.83 -23.37
N ASP A 48 -5.79 -12.70 -22.66
CA ASP A 48 -4.65 -11.80 -22.73
C ASP A 48 -3.36 -12.52 -22.32
N GLU A 49 -3.40 -13.25 -21.20
CA GLU A 49 -2.27 -14.01 -20.68
C GLU A 49 -1.83 -15.13 -21.66
N ALA A 50 -2.79 -15.79 -22.31
CA ALA A 50 -2.50 -16.80 -23.33
C ALA A 50 -1.84 -16.21 -24.57
N TYR A 51 -2.38 -15.10 -25.09
CA TYR A 51 -1.86 -14.42 -26.26
C TYR A 51 -0.43 -13.89 -26.02
N GLU A 52 -0.18 -13.28 -24.86
CA GLU A 52 1.16 -12.82 -24.47
C GLU A 52 2.15 -13.98 -24.33
N ALA A 53 1.74 -15.09 -23.70
CA ALA A 53 2.58 -16.26 -23.52
C ALA A 53 3.00 -16.86 -24.87
N LEU A 54 2.07 -17.06 -25.80
CA LEU A 54 2.36 -17.61 -27.13
C LEU A 54 3.27 -16.68 -27.96
N ASN A 55 2.96 -15.39 -27.98
CA ASN A 55 3.77 -14.40 -28.71
C ASN A 55 5.19 -14.27 -28.11
N SER A 56 5.35 -14.51 -26.80
CA SER A 56 6.66 -14.52 -26.14
C SER A 56 7.45 -15.81 -26.40
N MET A 57 6.80 -16.97 -26.49
CA MET A 57 7.45 -18.24 -26.82
C MET A 57 8.00 -18.21 -28.25
N GLU A 58 7.22 -17.71 -29.21
CA GLU A 58 7.66 -17.60 -30.59
C GLU A 58 8.79 -16.59 -30.78
N LYS A 59 8.79 -15.49 -30.01
CA LYS A 59 9.93 -14.55 -29.98
C LYS A 59 11.22 -15.21 -29.51
N ASN A 60 11.16 -16.24 -28.66
CA ASN A 60 12.33 -17.02 -28.24
C ASN A 60 12.73 -18.05 -29.31
N ILE A 61 11.76 -18.71 -29.97
CA ILE A 61 12.02 -19.66 -31.06
C ILE A 61 12.66 -18.96 -32.27
N LEU A 62 12.13 -17.80 -32.68
CA LEU A 62 12.71 -16.96 -33.74
C LEU A 62 14.12 -16.46 -33.37
N LYS A 63 14.41 -16.30 -32.08
CA LYS A 63 15.74 -15.87 -31.62
C LYS A 63 16.76 -17.01 -31.67
N ASP A 64 16.31 -18.24 -31.44
CA ASP A 64 17.13 -19.44 -31.58
C ASP A 64 17.34 -19.82 -33.06
N GLU A 65 16.33 -19.70 -33.93
CA GLU A 65 16.50 -19.94 -35.38
C GLU A 65 17.44 -18.91 -36.04
N ASN A 66 17.27 -17.63 -35.72
CA ASN A 66 18.14 -16.56 -36.26
C ASN A 66 19.55 -16.53 -35.65
N ALA A 67 19.80 -17.25 -34.55
CA ALA A 67 21.16 -17.41 -34.01
C ALA A 67 22.01 -18.38 -34.86
N THR A 68 21.39 -19.21 -35.70
CA THR A 68 22.07 -20.20 -36.56
C THR A 68 22.48 -19.66 -37.93
N LEU A 69 22.00 -18.46 -38.32
CA LEU A 69 22.33 -17.82 -39.60
C LEU A 69 22.97 -16.44 -39.35
N ILE A 70 24.29 -16.44 -39.18
CA ILE A 70 25.08 -15.24 -38.88
C ILE A 70 25.22 -14.34 -40.13
N ILE A 71 25.25 -13.02 -39.89
CA ILE A 71 25.95 -11.91 -40.61
C ILE A 71 25.14 -11.07 -41.62
N ASN A 72 24.63 -9.90 -41.18
CA ASN A 72 25.01 -8.58 -41.78
C ASN A 72 24.49 -7.35 -40.97
N PRO A 73 25.33 -6.37 -40.59
CA PRO A 73 24.95 -5.25 -39.74
C PRO A 73 24.66 -3.93 -40.50
N GLN A 74 23.71 -3.92 -41.46
CA GLN A 74 23.40 -2.67 -42.20
C GLN A 74 21.92 -2.28 -42.37
N GLU A 75 20.96 -2.92 -41.70
CA GLU A 75 19.53 -2.53 -41.87
C GLU A 75 18.76 -2.16 -40.59
N VAL A 76 19.45 -1.84 -39.49
CA VAL A 76 18.81 -1.45 -38.22
C VAL A 76 18.57 0.07 -38.10
N GLN A 77 18.43 0.78 -39.22
CA GLN A 77 18.10 2.22 -39.21
C GLN A 77 16.74 2.57 -39.81
N LYS A 78 15.87 1.59 -40.12
CA LYS A 78 14.54 1.88 -40.69
C LYS A 78 13.30 1.39 -39.93
N GLU A 79 13.44 0.63 -38.84
CA GLU A 79 12.27 0.12 -38.08
C GLU A 79 12.13 0.65 -36.64
N LEU A 80 12.95 1.62 -36.23
CA LEU A 80 12.83 2.24 -34.90
C LEU A 80 11.93 3.50 -34.88
N GLU A 81 11.41 3.95 -36.02
CA GLU A 81 10.45 5.07 -36.07
C GLU A 81 8.96 4.64 -36.05
N ASP A 82 8.63 3.36 -36.28
CA ASP A 82 7.21 2.93 -36.32
C ASP A 82 6.68 2.37 -34.98
N ASN A 83 7.54 2.21 -33.97
CA ASN A 83 7.17 1.59 -32.68
C ASN A 83 6.81 2.60 -31.56
N ASN A 84 6.48 3.84 -31.90
CA ASN A 84 5.83 4.80 -30.99
C ASN A 84 4.33 4.94 -31.25
N LYS A 85 3.68 3.92 -31.81
CA LYS A 85 2.22 3.79 -31.77
C LYS A 85 1.85 2.71 -30.77
N SER A 86 1.61 3.14 -29.54
CA SER A 86 0.85 2.36 -28.56
C SER A 86 -0.44 1.85 -29.23
N PRO A 87 -0.64 0.53 -29.40
CA PRO A 87 -1.92 0.05 -29.87
C PRO A 87 -2.91 0.21 -28.71
N ASN A 88 -3.79 1.20 -28.89
CA ASN A 88 -4.98 1.43 -28.09
C ASN A 88 -5.85 0.16 -28.08
N TYR A 89 -5.63 -0.74 -27.13
CA TYR A 89 -6.59 -1.78 -26.81
C TYR A 89 -7.45 -1.28 -25.64
N LEU A 90 -8.59 -0.71 -26.03
CA LEU A 90 -9.80 -0.47 -25.24
C LEU A 90 -9.61 0.31 -23.93
N ASN A 91 -9.66 1.63 -24.06
CA ASN A 91 -10.08 2.54 -23.00
C ASN A 91 -11.54 2.26 -22.62
N VAL A 92 -11.75 1.44 -21.58
CA VAL A 92 -13.07 1.23 -20.97
C VAL A 92 -13.28 2.28 -19.87
N ASN A 93 -13.48 3.52 -20.28
CA ASN A 93 -14.07 4.56 -19.45
C ASN A 93 -15.24 5.18 -20.22
N ASP A 94 -16.37 4.46 -20.28
CA ASP A 94 -17.65 5.11 -20.51
C ASP A 94 -18.81 4.24 -20.00
N TYR A 95 -19.04 4.26 -18.69
CA TYR A 95 -20.31 3.81 -18.10
C TYR A 95 -21.11 5.05 -17.72
N LYS A 96 -21.99 5.44 -18.65
CA LYS A 96 -23.03 6.44 -18.50
C LYS A 96 -23.91 6.08 -17.29
N ARG A 97 -23.85 6.86 -16.20
CA ARG A 97 -24.79 6.74 -15.07
C ARG A 97 -26.21 6.98 -15.58
N LYS A 98 -27.08 5.97 -15.44
CA LYS A 98 -28.53 6.12 -15.53
C LYS A 98 -29.08 6.10 -14.10
N ASP A 99 -29.30 7.30 -13.56
CA ASP A 99 -29.88 7.52 -12.25
C ASP A 99 -31.26 6.87 -12.14
N ARG A 100 -31.45 5.98 -11.15
CA ARG A 100 -32.77 5.58 -10.68
C ARG A 100 -33.12 6.48 -9.48
N ARG A 101 -33.98 7.45 -9.74
CA ARG A 101 -34.72 8.20 -8.71
C ARG A 101 -35.84 7.31 -8.17
N ALA A 102 -35.82 7.04 -6.87
CA ALA A 102 -36.99 6.65 -6.09
C ALA A 102 -36.88 7.36 -4.74
N GLY A 103 -37.88 8.16 -4.41
CA GLY A 103 -37.92 8.95 -3.17
C GLY A 103 -38.71 10.24 -3.34
N GLY A 104 -40.01 10.09 -3.64
CA GLY A 104 -40.95 11.21 -3.61
C GLY A 104 -41.38 11.51 -2.18
N ARG A 105 -41.37 12.81 -1.85
CA ARG A 105 -42.42 13.64 -1.21
C ARG A 105 -43.11 13.11 0.06
N ASN A 106 -43.50 13.90 1.07
CA ASN A 106 -43.41 15.31 1.45
C ASN A 106 -44.11 15.40 2.84
N GLU A 107 -43.74 16.39 3.68
CA GLU A 107 -44.66 17.20 4.54
C GLU A 107 -45.47 16.49 5.68
N THR A 108 -45.87 17.05 6.84
CA THR A 108 -45.79 18.36 7.50
C THR A 108 -46.52 18.25 8.87
N PHE A 109 -45.96 18.90 9.91
CA PHE A 109 -46.57 19.53 11.12
C PHE A 109 -47.39 18.80 12.22
N THR A 110 -47.19 19.34 13.45
CA THR A 110 -48.13 19.55 14.62
C THR A 110 -48.59 18.35 15.46
N LYS A 111 -48.88 18.42 16.78
CA LYS A 111 -48.68 19.32 17.94
C LYS A 111 -49.26 18.56 19.18
N ASP A 112 -48.87 18.98 20.38
CA ASP A 112 -49.66 19.00 21.64
C ASP A 112 -50.02 17.75 22.48
N GLY A 113 -49.96 17.96 23.82
CA GLY A 113 -50.87 17.40 24.86
C GLY A 113 -50.36 16.17 25.64
N VAL A 114 -49.91 16.16 26.91
CA VAL A 114 -50.39 16.67 28.22
C VAL A 114 -51.48 15.79 28.91
N LEU A 115 -51.17 15.41 30.17
CA LEU A 115 -52.00 14.92 31.33
C LEU A 115 -52.38 13.42 31.40
N LYS A 116 -51.88 12.66 32.43
CA LYS A 116 -52.45 12.37 33.79
C LYS A 116 -53.70 11.45 33.71
N LYS A 117 -53.93 10.42 34.56
CA LYS A 117 -53.60 10.20 35.98
C LYS A 117 -54.07 8.78 36.43
N GLU A 118 -53.42 8.29 37.49
CA GLU A 118 -53.94 7.56 38.68
C GLU A 118 -54.75 6.25 38.57
N ASP A 119 -54.21 5.19 39.20
CA ASP A 119 -54.76 4.43 40.35
C ASP A 119 -53.90 3.15 40.55
N LYS A 120 -53.55 2.60 41.71
CA LYS A 120 -54.04 2.69 43.09
C LYS A 120 -52.97 2.14 44.07
N LYS A 121 -53.08 2.61 45.32
CA LYS A 121 -52.31 2.34 46.55
C LYS A 121 -52.24 0.86 47.02
N ASN A 122 -51.14 0.51 47.71
CA ASN A 122 -51.10 0.15 49.16
C ASN A 122 -49.63 -0.16 49.57
N LYS A 123 -48.97 0.63 50.43
CA LYS A 123 -49.06 0.83 51.90
C LYS A 123 -48.37 -0.26 52.76
N LEU A 124 -47.29 0.21 53.39
CA LEU A 124 -46.84 0.04 54.79
C LEU A 124 -46.11 -1.24 55.27
N ASN A 125 -44.91 -0.96 55.80
CA ASN A 125 -44.43 -1.21 57.18
C ASN A 125 -43.34 -2.25 57.42
N GLY A 126 -42.34 -1.83 58.21
CA GLY A 126 -41.56 -2.71 59.08
C GLY A 126 -40.09 -2.31 59.23
N GLU A 127 -39.78 -1.44 60.20
CA GLU A 127 -38.44 -1.33 60.77
C GLU A 127 -38.05 -2.62 61.54
N LYS A 128 -36.72 -2.81 61.69
CA LYS A 128 -35.91 -3.76 62.50
C LYS A 128 -34.99 -4.56 61.56
N GLU A 129 -33.68 -4.66 61.71
CA GLU A 129 -32.82 -4.52 62.87
C GLU A 129 -31.34 -4.46 62.43
N LYS A 130 -30.50 -3.97 63.35
CA LYS A 130 -29.05 -3.82 63.26
C LYS A 130 -28.32 -5.17 63.08
N LYS A 131 -27.33 -5.24 62.18
CA LYS A 131 -25.96 -5.76 62.41
C LYS A 131 -25.20 -5.89 61.09
N GLY A 132 -23.92 -5.49 61.07
CA GLY A 132 -23.01 -5.81 59.97
C GLY A 132 -22.10 -4.69 59.45
N ARG A 133 -21.86 -3.63 60.21
CA ARG A 133 -20.69 -2.76 59.95
C ARG A 133 -19.47 -3.40 60.59
N SER A 134 -18.70 -4.16 59.80
CA SER A 134 -17.27 -4.42 60.01
C SER A 134 -16.72 -5.26 58.87
N GLN A 135 -16.45 -4.64 57.71
CA GLN A 135 -15.40 -5.11 56.77
C GLN A 135 -15.16 -4.22 55.53
N LYS A 136 -15.69 -2.99 55.46
CA LYS A 136 -15.47 -2.08 54.31
C LYS A 136 -14.74 -0.76 54.61
N ILE A 137 -14.03 -0.66 55.74
CA ILE A 137 -13.37 0.60 56.16
C ILE A 137 -11.83 0.50 56.21
N ALA A 138 -11.22 -0.68 56.04
CA ALA A 138 -9.77 -0.83 56.16
C ALA A 138 -8.97 -0.69 54.84
N GLU A 139 -9.59 -0.69 53.66
CA GLU A 139 -8.82 -0.66 52.39
C GLU A 139 -8.73 0.72 51.72
N LYS A 140 -9.49 1.73 52.16
CA LYS A 140 -9.56 3.03 51.48
C LYS A 140 -8.56 4.08 51.98
N LYS A 141 -7.79 3.81 53.05
CA LYS A 141 -6.83 4.77 53.64
C LYS A 141 -5.38 4.63 53.17
N SER A 142 -4.99 3.52 52.56
CA SER A 142 -3.58 3.29 52.17
C SER A 142 -3.23 3.80 50.76
N LYS A 143 -4.21 3.95 49.87
CA LYS A 143 -3.97 4.26 48.44
C LYS A 143 -3.53 5.71 48.18
N ASN A 144 -3.83 6.65 49.08
CA ASN A 144 -3.50 8.07 48.91
C ASN A 144 -2.04 8.36 49.26
N ASN A 145 -1.51 7.69 50.29
CA ASN A 145 -0.16 7.93 50.78
C ASN A 145 0.89 7.47 49.77
N ASN A 146 0.66 6.34 49.09
CA ASN A 146 1.58 5.84 48.05
C ASN A 146 1.74 6.82 46.87
N LYS A 147 0.70 7.55 46.46
CA LYS A 147 0.82 8.54 45.36
C LYS A 147 1.69 9.73 45.76
N SER A 148 1.55 10.24 46.97
CA SER A 148 2.42 11.33 47.47
C SER A 148 3.87 10.88 47.61
N VAL A 149 4.13 9.68 48.11
CA VAL A 149 5.48 9.15 48.28
C VAL A 149 6.15 8.91 46.93
N LEU A 150 5.43 8.36 45.95
CA LEU A 150 5.94 8.16 44.59
C LEU A 150 6.23 9.50 43.88
N ASN A 151 5.40 10.53 44.08
CA ASN A 151 5.66 11.86 43.53
C ASN A 151 6.92 12.51 44.11
N LEU A 152 7.19 12.30 45.40
CA LEU A 152 8.40 12.78 46.06
C LEU A 152 9.65 12.05 45.56
N LEU A 153 9.56 10.72 45.39
CA LEU A 153 10.62 9.89 44.82
C LEU A 153 10.92 10.26 43.36
N MET A 154 9.92 10.70 42.60
CA MET A 154 10.07 11.08 41.19
C MET A 154 10.66 12.47 40.96
N LEU A 155 10.73 13.35 41.97
CA LEU A 155 11.31 14.69 41.87
C LEU A 155 12.76 14.73 41.32
N PRO A 156 13.73 13.96 41.86
CA PRO A 156 15.10 13.96 41.34
C PRO A 156 15.16 13.53 39.87
N PHE A 157 14.33 12.58 39.46
CA PHE A 157 14.24 12.14 38.06
C PHE A 157 13.67 13.23 37.14
N LYS A 158 12.73 14.05 37.60
CA LYS A 158 12.20 15.19 36.82
C LYS A 158 13.25 16.27 36.61
N ILE A 159 14.05 16.55 37.64
CA ILE A 159 15.14 17.53 37.55
C ILE A 159 16.22 17.02 36.58
N LEU A 160 16.56 15.74 36.65
CA LEU A 160 17.54 15.11 35.75
C LEU A 160 17.05 15.02 34.29
N ALA A 161 15.74 14.90 34.08
CA ALA A 161 15.14 14.81 32.74
C ALA A 161 15.16 16.14 31.97
N LEU A 162 15.21 17.30 32.63
CA LEU A 162 15.20 18.62 31.98
C LEU A 162 16.35 18.81 30.96
N PRO A 163 17.63 18.60 31.30
CA PRO A 163 18.72 18.71 30.33
C PRO A 163 18.60 17.64 29.23
N VAL A 164 18.12 16.44 29.55
CA VAL A 164 17.91 15.36 28.58
C VAL A 164 16.86 15.76 27.53
N ILE A 165 15.74 16.37 27.93
CA ILE A 165 14.70 16.88 27.02
C ILE A 165 15.27 17.95 26.09
N ALA A 166 16.11 18.85 26.60
CA ALA A 166 16.71 19.92 25.82
C ALA A 166 17.62 19.34 24.72
N VAL A 167 18.53 18.43 25.10
CA VAL A 167 19.42 17.74 24.15
C VAL A 167 18.61 16.93 23.13
N LEU A 168 17.63 16.16 23.59
CA LEU A 168 16.78 15.34 22.73
C LEU A 168 15.99 16.20 21.73
N SER A 169 15.52 17.37 22.14
CA SER A 169 14.81 18.30 21.25
C SER A 169 15.71 18.87 20.16
N VAL A 170 16.98 19.18 20.47
CA VAL A 170 17.99 19.59 19.47
C VAL A 170 18.27 18.46 18.48
N ILE A 171 18.45 17.22 18.99
CA ILE A 171 18.68 16.05 18.13
C ILE A 171 17.50 15.81 17.18
N ILE A 172 16.26 15.90 17.67
CA ILE A 172 15.06 15.76 16.84
C ILE A 172 15.03 16.80 15.72
N LEU A 173 15.38 18.05 16.02
CA LEU A 173 15.44 19.12 15.02
C LEU A 173 16.49 18.83 13.93
N LEU A 174 17.68 18.37 14.32
CA LEU A 174 18.71 17.97 13.36
C LEU A 174 18.25 16.80 12.48
N LEU A 175 17.61 15.79 13.08
CA LEU A 175 17.07 14.65 12.33
C LEU A 175 15.94 15.05 11.38
N GLN A 176 15.15 16.07 11.70
CA GLN A 176 14.15 16.62 10.79
C GLN A 176 14.78 17.19 9.52
N ILE A 177 15.88 17.95 9.66
CA ILE A 177 16.62 18.51 8.53
C ILE A 177 17.19 17.38 7.66
N ILE A 178 17.85 16.40 8.29
CA ILE A 178 18.40 15.24 7.60
C ILE A 178 17.30 14.46 6.88
N ASN A 179 16.11 14.34 7.46
CA ASN A 179 14.98 13.65 6.83
C ASN A 179 14.51 14.33 5.53
N ILE A 180 14.54 15.66 5.46
CA ILE A 180 14.22 16.40 4.24
C ILE A 180 15.30 16.16 3.17
N ILE A 181 16.56 16.24 3.56
CA ILE A 181 17.71 16.00 2.67
C ILE A 181 17.68 14.56 2.16
N SER A 182 17.43 13.59 3.04
CA SER A 182 17.33 12.17 2.71
C SER A 182 16.24 11.90 1.68
N TRP A 183 15.09 12.58 1.75
CA TRP A 183 14.03 12.44 0.76
C TRP A 183 14.47 12.84 -0.66
N ILE A 184 15.30 13.88 -0.77
CA ILE A 184 15.86 14.35 -2.04
C ILE A 184 16.97 13.40 -2.52
N ALA A 185 17.92 13.08 -1.62
CA ALA A 185 19.03 12.18 -1.89
C ALA A 185 18.56 10.81 -2.37
N THR A 186 17.47 10.30 -1.79
CA THR A 186 16.85 9.01 -2.18
C THR A 186 16.50 8.99 -3.67
N LYS A 187 15.87 10.05 -4.18
CA LYS A 187 15.49 10.13 -5.60
C LYS A 187 16.71 10.15 -6.51
N ILE A 188 17.75 10.90 -6.12
CA ILE A 188 19.01 10.98 -6.86
C ILE A 188 19.69 9.61 -6.91
N LEU A 189 19.77 8.91 -5.77
CA LEU A 189 20.36 7.58 -5.68
C LEU A 189 19.59 6.53 -6.49
N ILE A 190 18.25 6.60 -6.50
CA ILE A 190 17.42 5.71 -7.31
C ILE A 190 17.78 5.88 -8.80
N VAL A 191 17.77 7.12 -9.30
CA VAL A 191 18.13 7.40 -10.71
C VAL A 191 19.56 6.94 -11.00
N GLY A 192 20.52 7.30 -10.14
CA GLY A 192 21.93 6.93 -10.32
C GLY A 192 22.15 5.42 -10.36
N SER A 193 21.49 4.66 -9.48
CA SER A 193 21.63 3.19 -9.44
C SER A 193 21.06 2.52 -10.68
N ILE A 194 19.91 2.98 -11.17
CA ILE A 194 19.29 2.47 -12.41
C ILE A 194 20.18 2.78 -13.60
N SER A 195 20.70 4.01 -13.70
CA SER A 195 21.61 4.40 -14.77
C SER A 195 22.91 3.59 -14.75
N ALA A 196 23.53 3.39 -13.58
CA ALA A 196 24.75 2.59 -13.46
C ALA A 196 24.53 1.13 -13.87
N GLY A 197 23.42 0.52 -13.43
CA GLY A 197 23.03 -0.83 -13.85
C GLY A 197 22.78 -0.94 -15.35
N ALA A 198 22.09 0.04 -15.94
CA ALA A 198 21.80 0.09 -17.37
C ALA A 198 23.08 0.25 -18.22
N ILE A 199 24.00 1.12 -17.80
CA ILE A 199 25.29 1.31 -18.48
C ILE A 199 26.09 0.01 -18.46
N HIS A 200 26.18 -0.67 -17.31
CA HIS A 200 26.89 -1.94 -17.21
C HIS A 200 26.24 -3.02 -18.09
N LEU A 201 24.91 -3.13 -18.07
CA LEU A 201 24.21 -4.10 -18.91
C LEU A 201 24.38 -3.81 -20.41
N TYR A 202 24.46 -2.54 -20.79
CA TYR A 202 24.77 -2.13 -22.16
C TYR A 202 26.20 -2.54 -22.57
N GLN A 203 27.19 -2.35 -21.69
CA GLN A 203 28.56 -2.82 -21.94
C GLN A 203 28.63 -4.34 -22.12
N VAL A 204 27.84 -5.10 -21.36
CA VAL A 204 27.72 -6.55 -21.53
C VAL A 204 27.16 -6.90 -22.91
N LYS A 205 26.15 -6.17 -23.39
CA LYS A 205 25.60 -6.36 -24.74
C LYS A 205 26.64 -6.08 -25.84
N LEU A 206 27.62 -5.22 -25.57
CA LEU A 206 28.77 -4.96 -26.46
C LEU A 206 29.89 -6.02 -26.35
N GLY A 207 29.70 -7.08 -25.56
CA GLY A 207 30.66 -8.19 -25.44
C GLY A 207 31.58 -8.12 -24.22
N GLN A 208 31.39 -7.17 -23.30
CA GLN A 208 32.14 -7.16 -22.03
C GLN A 208 31.62 -8.26 -21.09
N PRO A 209 32.50 -8.87 -20.25
CA PRO A 209 32.08 -9.88 -19.29
C PRO A 209 31.15 -9.29 -18.22
N ILE A 210 30.17 -10.07 -17.77
CA ILE A 210 29.25 -9.64 -16.71
C ILE A 210 30.00 -9.54 -15.38
N ASN A 211 30.09 -8.34 -14.82
CA ASN A 211 30.54 -8.12 -13.46
C ASN A 211 29.35 -7.99 -12.49
N TYR A 212 29.04 -9.08 -11.79
CA TYR A 212 27.93 -9.14 -10.84
C TYR A 212 28.10 -8.17 -9.67
N ASN A 213 29.33 -7.81 -9.28
CA ASN A 213 29.53 -6.88 -8.17
C ASN A 213 28.91 -5.51 -8.47
N ILE A 214 28.95 -5.06 -9.72
CA ILE A 214 28.38 -3.77 -10.14
C ILE A 214 26.85 -3.83 -10.10
N LEU A 215 26.26 -4.92 -10.60
CA LEU A 215 24.81 -5.12 -10.59
C LEU A 215 24.26 -5.29 -9.17
N ILE A 216 24.95 -6.07 -8.34
CA ILE A 216 24.60 -6.28 -6.92
C ILE A 216 24.71 -4.96 -6.15
N LEU A 217 25.78 -4.19 -6.36
CA LEU A 217 25.95 -2.90 -5.71
C LEU A 217 24.85 -1.91 -6.13
N ALA A 218 24.53 -1.83 -7.43
CA ALA A 218 23.43 -1.00 -7.91
C ALA A 218 22.09 -1.44 -7.30
N GLY A 219 21.82 -2.74 -7.23
CA GLY A 219 20.62 -3.29 -6.60
C GLY A 219 20.53 -2.99 -5.10
N LEU A 220 21.63 -3.13 -4.37
CA LEU A 220 21.69 -2.80 -2.93
C LEU A 220 21.50 -1.31 -2.68
N VAL A 221 22.12 -0.43 -3.48
CA VAL A 221 21.93 1.02 -3.38
C VAL A 221 20.48 1.39 -3.68
N LEU A 222 19.88 0.78 -4.70
CA LEU A 222 18.47 1.00 -5.03
C LEU A 222 17.55 0.58 -3.87
N LEU A 223 17.80 -0.60 -3.31
CA LEU A 223 17.01 -1.15 -2.21
C LEU A 223 17.13 -0.29 -0.95
N THR A 224 18.37 0.01 -0.53
CA THR A 224 18.64 0.84 0.65
C THR A 224 18.03 2.23 0.51
N SER A 225 18.12 2.84 -0.68
CA SER A 225 17.52 4.15 -0.97
C SER A 225 16.00 4.16 -0.75
N PHE A 226 15.30 3.11 -1.18
CA PHE A 226 13.85 3.02 -1.02
C PHE A 226 13.41 3.01 0.46
N PHE A 227 14.15 2.32 1.33
CA PHE A 227 13.79 2.17 2.74
C PHE A 227 14.30 3.29 3.64
N LEU A 228 15.37 3.98 3.26
CA LEU A 228 16.00 5.04 4.05
C LEU A 228 15.01 6.12 4.56
N PRO A 229 14.16 6.75 3.72
CA PRO A 229 13.25 7.79 4.20
C PRO A 229 12.12 7.24 5.08
N TYR A 230 11.74 5.97 4.92
CA TYR A 230 10.73 5.33 5.78
C TYR A 230 11.28 5.07 7.17
N ILE A 231 12.49 4.51 7.25
CA ILE A 231 13.18 4.22 8.51
C ILE A 231 13.41 5.53 9.26
N LEU A 232 13.90 6.56 8.58
CA LEU A 232 14.22 7.84 9.21
C LEU A 232 12.95 8.53 9.75
N LYS A 233 11.84 8.52 8.99
CA LYS A 233 10.53 9.00 9.48
C LYS A 233 10.04 8.20 10.69
N PHE A 234 10.22 6.89 10.69
CA PHE A 234 9.80 6.02 11.80
C PHE A 234 10.61 6.31 13.07
N VAL A 235 11.93 6.37 12.96
CA VAL A 235 12.83 6.74 14.06
C VAL A 235 12.47 8.13 14.61
N LEU A 236 12.24 9.10 13.72
CA LEU A 236 11.85 10.45 14.13
C LEU A 236 10.53 10.45 14.92
N LYS A 237 9.52 9.69 14.48
CA LYS A 237 8.25 9.55 15.20
C LYS A 237 8.44 8.93 16.59
N ILE A 238 9.28 7.89 16.70
CA ILE A 238 9.59 7.27 18.00
C ILE A 238 10.26 8.29 18.92
N LEU A 239 11.29 8.99 18.43
CA LEU A 239 12.01 9.99 19.23
C LEU A 239 11.10 11.14 19.66
N GLN A 240 10.22 11.62 18.78
CA GLN A 240 9.20 12.61 19.14
C GLN A 240 8.28 12.11 20.24
N LYS A 241 7.76 10.88 20.12
CA LYS A 241 6.90 10.27 21.15
C LYS A 241 7.62 10.14 22.50
N ILE A 242 8.88 9.73 22.50
CA ILE A 242 9.70 9.64 23.71
C ILE A 242 9.89 11.04 24.32
N ASN A 243 10.23 12.04 23.51
CA ASN A 243 10.42 13.42 23.96
C ASN A 243 9.13 13.99 24.57
N ASP A 244 7.98 13.76 23.94
CA ASP A 244 6.68 14.23 24.43
C ASP A 244 6.28 13.52 25.73
N THR A 245 6.57 12.22 25.84
CA THR A 245 6.37 11.45 27.08
C THR A 245 7.24 12.01 28.21
N LEU A 246 8.51 12.31 27.93
CA LEU A 246 9.45 12.87 28.90
C LEU A 246 9.04 14.29 29.34
N LYS A 247 8.57 15.12 28.39
CA LYS A 247 7.97 16.43 28.69
C LYS A 247 6.72 16.31 29.56
N GLY A 248 5.84 15.34 29.27
CA GLY A 248 4.66 15.05 30.08
C GLY A 248 5.01 14.65 31.50
N PHE A 249 5.99 13.75 31.64
CA PHE A 249 6.54 13.31 32.92
C PHE A 249 7.04 14.47 33.78
N VAL A 250 7.86 15.37 33.19
CA VAL A 250 8.37 16.56 33.90
C VAL A 250 7.24 17.52 34.26
N ARG A 251 6.27 17.76 33.37
CA ARG A 251 5.10 18.61 33.62
C ARG A 251 4.08 18.01 34.60
N GLY A 252 4.21 16.73 34.95
CA GLY A 252 3.25 16.04 35.82
C GLY A 252 1.89 15.79 35.18
N LYS A 253 1.86 15.64 33.84
CA LYS A 253 0.68 15.24 33.06
C LYS A 253 0.69 13.75 32.76
#